data_AF-A0A522YSU9-F1
#
_entry.id   AF-A0A522YSU9-F1
#
_cell.length_a   1.000
_cell.length_b   1.000
_cell.length_c   1.000
_cell.angle_alpha   90.00
_cell.angle_beta   90.00
_cell.angle_gamma   90.00
#
_symmetry.space_group_name_H-M   'P 1'
#
loop_
_entity.id
_entity.type
_entity.pdbx_description
1 polymer ?
#
loop_
_entity_poly.entity_id
_entity_poly.type
_entity_poly.pdbx_seq_one_letter_code
_entity_poly.pdbx_strand_id
1 'polypeptide(L)'
;EARRSAHRGWEERLGELGRQRAESLARVDELRALLGALENEAAALHERAQKTALAADELTASVNARKGEGDALQNDLHQGEMRLSQDSSRRGFLVQRLSDEWQLSYEDAKAKYAEAEVVDAERLDFLRRRIAALGNINMAAPEEYEELTKRRDALKAQTDDLDQAKNDLRSVIAKINATTRENFRQTFAEVREHFRKLYAVLFEGGEADLILTNAEDMLESGVDIVAQPPGKKLQNLSQLSGGEKTLTAIALLFAFFMVKPSPICMLDEADAALDEANVERFVSMLREFGAGTAGNPEGAPARAATQFLIVSHNKKTMEACDAIYGVTMEESGVTQMVSVEFRKGGDQRPAAAPLADAAEQSQNREPAGEASQG
;
A
#
# COMPACT_ATOMS: atom_id res chain seq x y z
N GLU A 1 21.38 -183.28 -31.57
CA GLU A 1 20.40 -182.57 -30.71
C GLU A 1 20.78 -181.15 -30.28
N ALA A 2 22.05 -180.71 -30.33
CA ALA A 2 22.44 -179.35 -29.92
C ALA A 2 21.95 -178.18 -30.84
N ARG A 3 21.51 -178.44 -32.08
CA ARG A 3 21.02 -177.40 -33.01
C ARG A 3 19.54 -177.01 -32.83
N ARG A 4 18.73 -177.81 -32.12
CA ARG A 4 17.28 -177.54 -31.93
C ARG A 4 16.95 -176.77 -30.63
N SER A 5 17.88 -176.68 -29.67
CA SER A 5 17.69 -175.85 -28.46
C SER A 5 18.08 -174.39 -28.68
N ALA A 6 19.09 -174.13 -29.53
CA ALA A 6 19.50 -172.77 -29.87
C ALA A 6 18.41 -172.00 -30.66
N HIS A 7 17.68 -172.65 -31.57
CA HIS A 7 16.65 -172.00 -32.40
C HIS A 7 15.46 -171.48 -31.58
N ARG A 8 15.05 -172.20 -30.53
CA ARG A 8 13.94 -171.77 -29.65
C ARG A 8 14.29 -170.53 -28.80
N GLY A 9 15.54 -170.41 -28.36
CA GLY A 9 16.00 -169.23 -27.60
C GLY A 9 16.11 -167.95 -28.43
N TRP A 10 16.32 -168.08 -29.75
CA TRP A 10 16.30 -166.94 -30.67
C TRP A 10 14.86 -166.47 -30.97
N GLU A 11 13.89 -167.40 -31.08
CA GLU A 11 12.48 -167.06 -31.29
C GLU A 11 11.84 -166.34 -30.09
N GLU A 12 12.15 -166.74 -28.85
CA GLU A 12 11.66 -166.05 -27.65
C GLU A 12 12.22 -164.62 -27.54
N ARG A 13 13.52 -164.42 -27.78
CA ARG A 13 14.13 -163.08 -27.77
C ARG A 13 13.60 -162.17 -28.88
N LEU A 14 13.30 -162.72 -30.06
CA LEU A 14 12.67 -161.95 -31.14
C LEU A 14 11.23 -161.54 -30.81
N GLY A 15 10.48 -162.40 -30.12
CA GLY A 15 9.14 -162.09 -29.62
C GLY A 15 9.13 -161.00 -28.54
N GLU A 16 10.10 -161.04 -27.62
CA GLU A 16 10.23 -160.07 -26.54
C GLU A 16 10.69 -158.69 -27.04
N LEU A 17 11.66 -158.65 -27.95
CA LEU A 17 12.06 -157.42 -28.66
C LEU A 17 10.91 -156.87 -29.55
N GLY A 18 10.09 -157.75 -30.13
CA GLY A 18 8.89 -157.36 -30.88
C GLY A 18 7.84 -156.67 -29.99
N ARG A 19 7.61 -157.18 -28.78
CA ARG A 19 6.71 -156.53 -27.80
C ARG A 19 7.25 -155.19 -27.32
N GLN A 20 8.53 -155.11 -26.95
CA GLN A 20 9.14 -153.84 -26.53
C GLN A 20 9.09 -152.77 -27.62
N ARG A 21 9.29 -153.17 -28.89
CA ARG A 21 9.17 -152.25 -30.04
C ARG A 21 7.73 -151.77 -30.25
N ALA A 22 6.74 -152.66 -30.12
CA ALA A 22 5.32 -152.30 -30.23
C ALA A 22 4.88 -151.35 -29.11
N GLU A 23 5.32 -151.59 -27.88
CA GLU A 23 5.03 -150.76 -26.71
C GLU A 23 5.69 -149.36 -26.83
N SER A 24 6.94 -149.32 -27.32
CA SER A 24 7.65 -148.06 -27.60
C SER A 24 7.00 -147.27 -28.74
N LEU A 25 6.53 -147.94 -29.80
CA LEU A 25 5.79 -147.30 -30.90
C LEU A 25 4.46 -146.72 -30.42
N ALA A 26 3.70 -147.46 -29.61
CA ALA A 26 2.46 -146.98 -29.02
C ALA A 26 2.68 -145.74 -28.13
N ARG A 27 3.78 -145.72 -27.36
CA ARG A 27 4.14 -144.55 -26.54
C ARG A 27 4.54 -143.34 -27.36
N VAL A 28 5.21 -143.54 -28.50
CA VAL A 28 5.56 -142.46 -29.45
C VAL A 28 4.30 -141.88 -30.10
N ASP A 29 3.34 -142.71 -30.47
CA ASP A 29 2.07 -142.25 -31.05
C ASP A 29 1.20 -141.51 -30.03
N GLU A 30 1.17 -141.96 -28.77
CA GLU A 30 0.51 -141.26 -27.66
C GLU A 30 1.15 -139.88 -27.41
N LEU A 31 2.49 -139.81 -27.36
CA LEU A 31 3.20 -138.54 -27.20
C LEU A 31 3.00 -137.60 -28.39
N ARG A 32 2.94 -138.11 -29.63
CA ARG A 32 2.63 -137.29 -30.82
C ARG A 32 1.21 -136.73 -30.78
N ALA A 33 0.24 -137.52 -30.32
CA ALA A 33 -1.14 -137.05 -30.16
C ALA A 33 -1.24 -135.94 -29.10
N LEU A 34 -0.53 -136.10 -27.96
CA LEU A 34 -0.46 -135.05 -26.93
C LEU A 34 0.26 -133.79 -27.42
N LEU A 35 1.34 -133.95 -28.20
CA LEU A 35 2.08 -132.81 -28.76
C LEU A 35 1.20 -132.03 -29.75
N GLY A 36 0.47 -132.72 -30.62
CA GLY A 36 -0.48 -132.08 -31.54
C GLY A 36 -1.66 -131.41 -30.81
N ALA A 37 -2.14 -131.97 -29.70
CA ALA A 37 -3.16 -131.33 -28.87
C ALA A 37 -2.64 -130.04 -28.22
N LEU A 38 -1.42 -130.07 -27.67
CA LEU A 38 -0.76 -128.91 -27.07
C LEU A 38 -0.44 -127.82 -28.12
N GLU A 39 -0.01 -128.19 -29.32
CA GLU A 39 0.24 -127.25 -30.42
C GLU A 39 -1.04 -126.53 -30.85
N ASN A 40 -2.16 -127.24 -30.96
CA ASN A 40 -3.46 -126.64 -31.28
C ASN A 40 -3.96 -125.73 -30.15
N GLU A 41 -3.76 -126.10 -28.88
CA GLU A 41 -4.13 -125.27 -27.74
C GLU A 41 -3.26 -124.00 -27.65
N ALA A 42 -1.96 -124.11 -27.92
CA ALA A 42 -1.05 -122.97 -27.99
C ALA A 42 -1.42 -122.01 -29.13
N ALA A 43 -1.78 -122.54 -30.31
CA ALA A 43 -2.25 -121.73 -31.44
C ALA A 43 -3.56 -120.98 -31.11
N ALA A 44 -4.53 -121.66 -30.48
CA ALA A 44 -5.78 -121.04 -30.05
C ALA A 44 -5.58 -119.96 -28.98
N LEU A 45 -4.66 -120.18 -28.03
CA LEU A 45 -4.28 -119.18 -27.04
C LEU A 45 -3.58 -117.97 -27.67
N HIS A 46 -2.71 -118.19 -28.67
CA HIS A 46 -2.04 -117.12 -29.38
C HIS A 46 -3.02 -116.25 -30.19
N GLU A 47 -3.98 -116.87 -30.89
CA GLU A 47 -5.02 -116.15 -31.62
C GLU A 47 -5.91 -115.33 -30.66
N ARG A 48 -6.29 -115.90 -29.50
CA ARG A 48 -7.02 -115.16 -28.47
C ARG A 48 -6.21 -113.99 -27.92
N ALA A 49 -4.93 -114.19 -27.63
CA ALA A 49 -4.04 -113.14 -27.14
C ALA A 49 -3.90 -111.98 -28.15
N GLN A 50 -3.76 -112.29 -29.45
CA GLN A 50 -3.73 -111.28 -30.51
C GLN A 50 -5.05 -110.51 -30.60
N LYS A 51 -6.20 -111.20 -30.56
CA LYS A 51 -7.51 -110.53 -30.55
C LYS A 51 -7.70 -109.63 -29.34
N THR A 52 -7.27 -110.06 -28.16
CA THR A 52 -7.33 -109.23 -26.94
C THR A 52 -6.37 -108.04 -26.99
N ALA A 53 -5.19 -108.20 -27.61
CA ALA A 53 -4.23 -107.11 -27.77
C ALA A 53 -4.78 -106.01 -28.70
N LEU A 54 -5.35 -106.39 -29.85
CA LEU A 54 -5.99 -105.45 -30.76
C LEU A 54 -7.16 -104.71 -30.09
N ALA A 55 -8.02 -105.43 -29.37
CA ALA A 55 -9.12 -104.81 -28.61
C ALA A 55 -8.61 -103.85 -27.52
N ALA A 56 -7.49 -104.17 -26.87
CA ALA A 56 -6.87 -103.31 -25.87
C ALA A 56 -6.27 -102.04 -26.50
N ASP A 57 -5.65 -102.15 -27.68
CA ASP A 57 -5.11 -101.01 -28.42
C ASP A 57 -6.23 -100.08 -28.92
N GLU A 58 -7.31 -100.63 -29.47
CA GLU A 58 -8.51 -99.87 -29.87
C GLU A 58 -9.14 -99.14 -28.67
N LEU A 59 -9.28 -99.84 -27.54
CA LEU A 59 -9.80 -99.22 -26.31
C LEU A 59 -8.88 -98.09 -25.83
N THR A 60 -7.56 -98.31 -25.85
CA THR A 60 -6.56 -97.30 -25.46
C THR A 60 -6.62 -96.08 -26.36
N ALA A 61 -6.75 -96.27 -27.68
CA ALA A 61 -6.93 -95.18 -28.63
C ALA A 61 -8.22 -94.39 -28.35
N SER A 62 -9.33 -95.08 -28.06
CA SER A 62 -10.61 -94.42 -27.72
C SER A 62 -10.54 -93.63 -26.41
N VAL A 63 -9.82 -94.14 -25.40
CA VAL A 63 -9.60 -93.45 -24.12
C VAL A 63 -8.75 -92.20 -24.32
N ASN A 64 -7.69 -92.29 -25.12
CA ASN A 64 -6.84 -91.14 -25.43
C ASN A 64 -7.57 -90.07 -26.24
N ALA A 65 -8.42 -90.46 -27.20
CA ALA A 65 -9.27 -89.54 -27.94
C ALA A 65 -10.24 -88.80 -27.00
N ARG A 66 -10.94 -89.53 -26.12
CA ARG A 66 -11.84 -88.92 -25.12
C ARG A 66 -11.12 -88.03 -24.11
N LYS A 67 -9.89 -88.38 -23.72
CA LYS A 67 -9.05 -87.52 -22.88
C LYS A 67 -8.69 -86.22 -23.61
N GLY A 68 -8.29 -86.30 -24.88
CA GLY A 68 -8.01 -85.11 -25.69
C GLY A 68 -9.23 -84.19 -25.87
N GLU A 69 -10.42 -84.75 -26.09
CA GLU A 69 -11.68 -83.98 -26.10
C GLU A 69 -11.98 -83.34 -24.74
N GLY A 70 -11.74 -84.08 -23.65
CA GLY A 70 -11.87 -83.57 -22.28
C GLY A 70 -10.94 -82.40 -21.97
N ASP A 71 -9.66 -82.52 -22.35
CA ASP A 71 -8.67 -81.46 -22.17
C ASP A 71 -9.01 -80.21 -23.01
N ALA A 72 -9.52 -80.39 -24.23
CA ALA A 72 -9.99 -79.29 -25.07
C ALA A 72 -11.18 -78.56 -24.44
N LEU A 73 -12.21 -79.30 -24.00
CA LEU A 73 -13.37 -78.72 -23.30
C LEU A 73 -12.96 -78.02 -22.00
N GLN A 74 -12.00 -78.56 -21.26
CA GLN A 74 -11.49 -77.94 -20.04
C GLN A 74 -10.76 -76.63 -20.33
N ASN A 75 -9.98 -76.56 -21.41
CA ASN A 75 -9.34 -75.33 -21.84
C ASN A 75 -10.35 -74.26 -22.28
N ASP A 76 -11.39 -74.65 -23.02
CA ASP A 76 -12.45 -73.73 -23.44
C ASP A 76 -13.24 -73.20 -22.24
N LEU A 77 -13.56 -74.07 -21.27
CA LEU A 77 -14.20 -73.66 -20.02
C LEU A 77 -13.32 -72.65 -19.27
N HIS A 78 -12.03 -72.93 -19.13
CA HIS A 78 -11.10 -72.03 -18.46
C HIS A 78 -11.01 -70.66 -19.15
N GLN A 79 -10.94 -70.64 -20.49
CA GLN A 79 -10.97 -69.37 -21.24
C GLN A 79 -12.28 -68.61 -21.05
N GLY A 80 -13.41 -69.31 -21.01
CA GLY A 80 -14.73 -68.73 -20.73
C GLY A 80 -14.80 -68.12 -19.33
N GLU A 81 -14.32 -68.83 -18.31
CA GLU A 81 -14.25 -68.35 -16.93
C GLU A 81 -13.36 -67.11 -16.79
N MET A 82 -12.21 -67.08 -17.48
CA MET A 82 -11.32 -65.92 -17.49
C MET A 82 -11.97 -64.70 -18.13
N ARG A 83 -12.70 -64.86 -19.24
CA ARG A 83 -13.46 -63.77 -19.88
C ARG A 83 -14.57 -63.27 -18.96
N LEU A 84 -15.32 -64.17 -18.34
CA LEU A 84 -16.38 -63.81 -17.39
C LEU A 84 -15.83 -63.06 -16.17
N SER A 85 -14.68 -63.51 -15.64
CA SER A 85 -13.96 -62.83 -14.56
C SER A 85 -13.51 -61.42 -14.97
N GLN A 86 -12.97 -61.26 -16.18
CA GLN A 86 -12.57 -59.96 -16.73
C GLN A 86 -13.76 -59.01 -16.91
N ASP A 87 -14.85 -59.50 -17.51
CA ASP A 87 -16.06 -58.71 -17.74
C ASP A 87 -16.76 -58.33 -16.43
N SER A 88 -16.81 -59.25 -15.46
CA SER A 88 -17.36 -58.97 -14.13
C SER A 88 -16.54 -57.92 -13.38
N SER A 89 -15.21 -57.99 -13.46
CA SER A 89 -14.30 -57.00 -12.87
C SER A 89 -14.46 -55.63 -13.53
N ARG A 90 -14.53 -55.60 -14.86
CA ARG A 90 -14.76 -54.35 -15.62
C ARG A 90 -16.11 -53.73 -15.29
N ARG A 91 -17.16 -54.54 -15.20
CA ARG A 91 -18.50 -54.09 -14.76
C ARG A 91 -18.46 -53.53 -13.35
N GLY A 92 -17.81 -54.23 -12.42
CA GLY A 92 -17.63 -53.75 -11.04
C GLY A 92 -16.94 -52.39 -10.98
N PHE A 93 -15.85 -52.22 -11.73
CA PHE A 93 -15.15 -50.94 -11.84
C PHE A 93 -16.05 -49.82 -12.39
N LEU A 94 -16.81 -50.09 -13.45
CA LEU A 94 -17.71 -49.08 -14.04
C LEU A 94 -18.84 -48.69 -13.09
N VAL A 95 -19.43 -49.65 -12.37
CA VAL A 95 -20.47 -49.38 -11.36
C VAL A 95 -19.91 -48.58 -10.19
N GLN A 96 -18.71 -48.95 -9.72
CA GLN A 96 -18.04 -48.22 -8.64
C GLN A 96 -17.74 -46.78 -9.06
N ARG A 97 -17.23 -46.58 -10.28
CA ARG A 97 -16.95 -45.25 -10.83
C ARG A 97 -18.23 -44.42 -10.97
N LEU A 98 -19.34 -45.02 -11.40
CA LEU A 98 -20.67 -44.37 -11.44
C LEU A 98 -21.08 -43.84 -10.06
N SER A 99 -20.86 -44.65 -9.01
CA SER A 99 -21.14 -44.27 -7.63
C SER A 99 -20.19 -43.18 -7.12
N ASP A 100 -18.89 -43.32 -7.33
CA ASP A 100 -17.89 -42.44 -6.71
C ASP A 100 -17.83 -41.06 -7.38
N GLU A 101 -17.81 -41.00 -8.72
CA GLU A 101 -17.73 -39.73 -9.45
C GLU A 101 -19.07 -39.01 -9.56
N TRP A 102 -20.18 -39.76 -9.64
CA TRP A 102 -21.49 -39.18 -9.97
C TRP A 102 -22.61 -39.50 -8.98
N GLN A 103 -22.33 -40.24 -7.90
CA GLN A 103 -23.31 -40.64 -6.88
C GLN A 103 -24.59 -41.27 -7.47
N LEU A 104 -24.43 -42.05 -8.53
CA LEU A 104 -25.52 -42.69 -9.27
C LEU A 104 -25.40 -44.21 -9.20
N SER A 105 -26.53 -44.89 -8.98
CA SER A 105 -26.63 -46.33 -9.18
C SER A 105 -26.73 -46.66 -10.67
N TYR A 106 -26.41 -47.91 -11.06
CA TYR A 106 -26.55 -48.36 -12.45
C TYR A 106 -28.00 -48.26 -12.94
N GLU A 107 -28.97 -48.60 -12.08
CA GLU A 107 -30.39 -48.56 -12.43
C GLU A 107 -30.87 -47.12 -12.67
N ASP A 108 -30.44 -46.19 -11.82
CA ASP A 108 -30.75 -44.76 -11.97
C ASP A 108 -30.11 -44.16 -13.22
N ALA A 109 -28.85 -44.52 -13.49
CA ALA A 109 -28.13 -44.07 -14.67
C ALA A 109 -28.79 -44.59 -15.96
N LYS A 110 -29.18 -45.87 -15.98
CA LYS A 110 -29.90 -46.47 -17.10
C LYS A 110 -31.27 -45.82 -17.29
N ALA A 111 -32.04 -45.57 -16.23
CA ALA A 111 -33.36 -44.96 -16.34
C ALA A 111 -33.31 -43.52 -16.86
N LYS A 112 -32.31 -42.73 -16.43
CA LYS A 112 -32.21 -41.31 -16.78
C LYS A 112 -31.46 -41.03 -18.07
N TYR A 113 -30.52 -41.90 -18.46
CA TYR A 113 -29.59 -41.67 -19.56
C TYR A 113 -29.54 -42.82 -20.58
N ALA A 114 -30.55 -43.70 -20.62
CA ALA A 114 -30.65 -44.79 -21.60
C ALA A 114 -30.54 -44.33 -23.07
N GLU A 115 -31.03 -43.13 -23.37
CA GLU A 115 -31.05 -42.54 -24.71
C GLU A 115 -30.04 -41.39 -24.86
N ALA A 116 -29.03 -41.31 -23.99
CA ALA A 116 -28.02 -40.25 -24.10
C ALA A 116 -27.27 -40.37 -25.43
N GLU A 117 -27.15 -39.26 -26.15
CA GLU A 117 -26.26 -39.14 -27.30
C GLU A 117 -24.84 -39.54 -26.90
N VAL A 118 -24.17 -40.32 -27.75
CA VAL A 118 -22.76 -40.66 -27.56
C VAL A 118 -21.95 -39.38 -27.71
N VAL A 119 -21.64 -38.75 -26.57
CA VAL A 119 -20.77 -37.58 -26.51
C VAL A 119 -19.37 -38.03 -26.95
N ASP A 120 -18.76 -37.25 -27.84
CA ASP A 120 -17.38 -37.45 -28.27
C ASP A 120 -16.45 -37.44 -27.04
N ALA A 121 -15.90 -38.61 -26.71
CA ALA A 121 -15.04 -38.82 -25.56
C ALA A 121 -13.77 -37.96 -25.64
N GLU A 122 -13.24 -37.71 -26.84
CA GLU A 122 -12.07 -36.86 -27.03
C GLU A 122 -12.41 -35.40 -26.71
N ARG A 123 -13.62 -34.96 -27.08
CA ARG A 123 -14.09 -33.61 -26.76
C ARG A 123 -14.28 -33.42 -25.26
N LEU A 124 -14.82 -34.42 -24.57
CA LEU A 124 -14.99 -34.38 -23.11
C LEU A 124 -13.65 -34.31 -22.39
N ASP A 125 -12.68 -35.14 -22.79
CA ASP A 125 -11.34 -35.13 -22.20
C ASP A 125 -10.60 -33.82 -22.48
N PHE A 126 -10.74 -33.26 -23.68
CA PHE A 126 -10.21 -31.93 -24.00
C PHE A 126 -10.79 -30.85 -23.08
N LEU A 127 -12.10 -30.84 -22.87
CA LEU A 127 -12.77 -29.87 -21.99
C LEU A 127 -12.34 -30.06 -20.53
N ARG A 128 -12.23 -31.30 -20.04
CA ARG A 128 -11.74 -31.60 -18.69
C ARG A 128 -10.31 -31.10 -18.48
N ARG A 129 -9.41 -31.34 -19.44
CA ARG A 129 -8.03 -30.82 -19.40
C ARG A 129 -7.99 -29.29 -19.41
N ARG A 130 -8.85 -28.66 -20.22
CA ARG A 130 -8.93 -27.20 -20.30
C ARG A 130 -9.48 -26.57 -19.01
N ILE A 131 -10.43 -27.21 -18.34
CA ILE A 131 -10.90 -26.80 -17.02
C ILE A 131 -9.80 -26.98 -15.97
N ALA A 132 -9.09 -28.11 -15.98
CA ALA A 132 -7.96 -28.32 -15.06
C ALA A 132 -6.82 -27.31 -15.28
N ALA A 133 -6.59 -26.87 -16.52
CA ALA A 133 -5.59 -25.85 -16.85
C ALA A 133 -5.94 -24.44 -16.32
N LEU A 134 -7.21 -24.14 -16.02
CA LEU A 134 -7.61 -22.89 -15.36
C LEU A 134 -7.15 -22.82 -13.89
N GLY A 135 -6.66 -23.93 -13.34
CA GLY A 135 -6.20 -24.02 -11.97
C GLY A 135 -7.35 -24.10 -10.97
N ASN A 136 -7.03 -23.95 -9.69
CA ASN A 136 -8.02 -24.01 -8.64
C ASN A 136 -8.92 -22.77 -8.70
N ILE A 137 -10.23 -23.00 -8.74
CA ILE A 137 -11.23 -21.93 -8.69
C ILE A 137 -11.20 -21.32 -7.29
N ASN A 138 -10.84 -20.04 -7.18
CA ASN A 138 -10.92 -19.33 -5.91
C ASN A 138 -12.39 -18.98 -5.60
N MET A 139 -13.01 -19.78 -4.73
CA MET A 139 -14.39 -19.57 -4.30
C MET A 139 -14.58 -18.30 -3.46
N ALA A 140 -13.51 -17.75 -2.87
CA ALA A 140 -13.54 -16.51 -2.10
C ALA A 140 -13.38 -15.23 -2.98
N ALA A 141 -13.07 -15.39 -4.27
CA ALA A 141 -12.82 -14.25 -5.16
C ALA A 141 -13.97 -13.22 -5.25
N PRO A 142 -15.27 -13.61 -5.24
CA PRO A 142 -16.35 -12.63 -5.24
C PRO A 142 -16.36 -11.76 -3.97
N GLU A 143 -16.15 -12.35 -2.80
CA GLU A 143 -16.12 -11.63 -1.52
C GLU A 143 -14.91 -10.70 -1.42
N GLU A 144 -13.72 -11.19 -1.81
CA GLU A 144 -12.49 -10.39 -1.86
C GLU A 144 -12.63 -9.20 -2.83
N TYR A 145 -13.25 -9.41 -3.99
CA TYR A 145 -13.51 -8.35 -4.96
C TYR A 145 -14.42 -7.26 -4.38
N GLU A 146 -15.48 -7.65 -3.69
CA GLU A 146 -16.38 -6.69 -3.03
C GLU A 146 -15.66 -5.90 -1.93
N GLU A 147 -14.85 -6.54 -1.11
CA GLU A 147 -14.09 -5.87 -0.04
C GLU A 147 -13.06 -4.89 -0.62
N LEU A 148 -12.28 -5.32 -1.62
CA LEU A 148 -11.31 -4.47 -2.30
C LEU A 148 -11.98 -3.30 -3.01
N THR A 149 -13.16 -3.52 -3.60
CA THR A 149 -13.94 -2.46 -4.25
C THR A 149 -14.40 -1.42 -3.22
N LYS A 150 -14.95 -1.85 -2.08
CA LYS A 150 -15.33 -0.94 -0.98
C LYS A 150 -14.13 -0.13 -0.47
N ARG A 151 -12.99 -0.78 -0.28
CA ARG A 151 -11.75 -0.12 0.15
C ARG A 151 -11.26 0.90 -0.88
N ARG A 152 -11.27 0.54 -2.16
CA ARG A 152 -10.90 1.44 -3.27
C ARG A 152 -11.80 2.67 -3.27
N ASP A 153 -13.10 2.49 -3.15
CA ASP A 153 -14.06 3.59 -3.23
C ASP A 153 -13.92 4.54 -2.04
N ALA A 154 -13.67 4.01 -0.84
CA ALA A 154 -13.36 4.82 0.34
C ALA A 154 -12.06 5.63 0.16
N LEU A 155 -10.98 5.00 -0.32
CA LEU A 155 -9.71 5.69 -0.56
C LEU A 155 -9.84 6.76 -1.65
N LYS A 156 -10.63 6.48 -2.69
CA LYS A 156 -10.90 7.44 -3.76
C LYS A 156 -11.64 8.66 -3.22
N ALA A 157 -12.70 8.46 -2.43
CA ALA A 157 -13.43 9.56 -1.79
C ALA A 157 -12.53 10.42 -0.89
N GLN A 158 -11.64 9.81 -0.10
CA GLN A 158 -10.67 10.53 0.72
C GLN A 158 -9.65 11.32 -0.13
N THR A 159 -9.21 10.74 -1.26
CA THR A 159 -8.28 11.42 -2.16
C THR A 159 -8.93 12.64 -2.82
N ASP A 160 -10.17 12.47 -3.29
CA ASP A 160 -10.93 13.54 -3.92
C ASP A 160 -11.19 14.71 -2.92
N ASP A 161 -11.49 14.39 -1.65
CA ASP A 161 -11.65 15.39 -0.57
C ASP A 161 -10.33 16.14 -0.27
N LEU A 162 -9.20 15.43 -0.21
CA LEU A 162 -7.89 16.08 -0.03
C LEU A 162 -7.54 16.99 -1.21
N ASP A 163 -7.86 16.58 -2.44
CA ASP A 163 -7.62 17.40 -3.63
C ASP A 163 -8.51 18.64 -3.64
N GLN A 164 -9.77 18.51 -3.22
CA GLN A 164 -10.68 19.64 -3.01
C GLN A 164 -10.11 20.62 -1.98
N ALA A 165 -9.75 20.13 -0.78
CA ALA A 165 -9.19 20.96 0.29
C ALA A 165 -7.90 21.68 -0.12
N LYS A 166 -7.02 20.99 -0.87
CA LYS A 166 -5.80 21.58 -1.44
C LYS A 166 -6.12 22.74 -2.39
N ASN A 167 -7.12 22.58 -3.25
CA ASN A 167 -7.52 23.62 -4.19
C ASN A 167 -8.15 24.82 -3.47
N ASP A 168 -8.97 24.57 -2.45
CA ASP A 168 -9.57 25.62 -1.63
C ASP A 168 -8.49 26.43 -0.89
N LEU A 169 -7.52 25.76 -0.27
CA LEU A 169 -6.39 26.43 0.38
C LEU A 169 -5.58 27.28 -0.61
N ARG A 170 -5.32 26.77 -1.82
CA ARG A 170 -4.63 27.54 -2.87
C ARG A 170 -5.42 28.78 -3.29
N SER A 171 -6.75 28.67 -3.39
CA SER A 171 -7.63 29.80 -3.68
C SER A 171 -7.60 30.85 -2.57
N VAL A 172 -7.60 30.42 -1.31
CA VAL A 172 -7.47 31.33 -0.15
C VAL A 172 -6.12 32.03 -0.16
N ILE A 173 -5.01 31.31 -0.40
CA ILE A 173 -3.67 31.91 -0.51
C ILE A 173 -3.63 32.93 -1.64
N ALA A 174 -4.19 32.63 -2.81
CA ALA A 174 -4.24 33.56 -3.93
C ALA A 174 -5.02 34.84 -3.59
N LYS A 175 -6.15 34.72 -2.89
CA LYS A 175 -6.92 35.87 -2.40
C LYS A 175 -6.15 36.70 -1.39
N ILE A 176 -5.48 36.06 -0.43
CA ILE A 176 -4.66 36.75 0.57
C ILE A 176 -3.53 37.52 -0.14
N ASN A 177 -2.81 36.87 -1.06
CA ASN A 177 -1.71 37.50 -1.79
C ASN A 177 -2.17 38.70 -2.63
N ALA A 178 -3.34 38.60 -3.28
CA ALA A 178 -3.91 39.71 -4.03
C ALA A 178 -4.25 40.91 -3.12
N THR A 179 -4.92 40.66 -1.99
CA THR A 179 -5.25 41.70 -1.00
C THR A 179 -4.00 42.30 -0.38
N THR A 180 -3.01 41.48 -0.01
CA THR A 180 -1.74 41.95 0.54
C THR A 180 -0.97 42.80 -0.46
N ARG A 181 -0.93 42.42 -1.74
CA ARG A 181 -0.28 43.19 -2.80
C ARG A 181 -0.95 44.55 -2.98
N GLU A 182 -2.27 44.60 -2.99
CA GLU A 182 -3.00 45.88 -3.11
C GLU A 182 -2.78 46.77 -1.88
N ASN A 183 -2.89 46.22 -0.67
CA ASN A 183 -2.63 46.95 0.57
C ASN A 183 -1.18 47.46 0.63
N PHE A 184 -0.20 46.65 0.24
CA PHE A 184 1.19 47.06 0.16
C PHE A 184 1.37 48.19 -0.84
N ARG A 185 0.79 48.08 -2.05
CA ARG A 185 0.88 49.11 -3.09
C ARG A 185 0.32 50.45 -2.62
N GLN A 186 -0.85 50.44 -1.99
CA GLN A 186 -1.49 51.64 -1.43
C GLN A 186 -0.62 52.23 -0.32
N THR A 187 -0.25 51.43 0.68
CA THR A 187 0.57 51.86 1.82
C THR A 187 1.92 52.40 1.37
N PHE A 188 2.60 51.73 0.43
CA PHE A 188 3.89 52.16 -0.10
C PHE A 188 3.78 53.51 -0.82
N ALA A 189 2.72 53.71 -1.61
CA ALA A 189 2.48 54.99 -2.29
C ALA A 189 2.25 56.13 -1.29
N GLU A 190 1.45 55.88 -0.25
CA GLU A 190 1.19 56.86 0.82
C GLU A 190 2.46 57.19 1.61
N VAL A 191 3.21 56.16 2.06
CA VAL A 191 4.50 56.36 2.76
C VAL A 191 5.48 57.13 1.89
N ARG A 192 5.59 56.81 0.60
CA ARG A 192 6.47 57.50 -0.35
C ARG A 192 6.10 58.97 -0.50
N GLU A 193 4.80 59.29 -0.57
CA GLU A 193 4.32 60.68 -0.65
C GLU A 193 4.61 61.45 0.64
N HIS A 194 4.31 60.86 1.81
CA HIS A 194 4.60 61.49 3.10
C HIS A 194 6.09 61.69 3.32
N PHE A 195 6.92 60.71 2.95
CA PHE A 195 8.37 60.80 3.04
C PHE A 195 8.92 61.97 2.22
N ARG A 196 8.47 62.12 0.96
CA ARG A 196 8.85 63.27 0.10
C ARG A 196 8.53 64.61 0.76
N LYS A 197 7.31 64.75 1.29
CA LYS A 197 6.85 66.00 1.94
C LYS A 197 7.66 66.31 3.20
N LEU A 198 7.82 65.33 4.10
CA LEU A 198 8.54 65.51 5.35
C LEU A 198 10.02 65.78 5.12
N TYR A 199 10.63 65.11 4.14
CA TYR A 199 12.02 65.35 3.79
C TYR A 199 12.22 66.79 3.31
N ALA A 200 11.36 67.29 2.43
CA ALA A 200 11.43 68.67 1.93
C ALA A 200 11.29 69.72 3.06
N VAL A 201 10.46 69.44 4.07
CA VAL A 201 10.29 70.31 5.25
C VAL A 201 11.55 70.29 6.14
N LEU A 202 12.08 69.10 6.44
CA LEU A 202 13.24 68.96 7.33
C LEU A 202 14.56 69.46 6.70
N PHE A 203 14.67 69.42 5.38
CA PHE A 203 15.87 69.85 4.64
C PHE A 203 15.70 71.16 3.85
N GLU A 204 14.59 71.90 4.05
CA GLU A 204 14.30 73.19 3.40
C GLU A 204 14.49 73.18 1.87
N GLY A 205 13.90 72.18 1.19
CA GLY A 205 13.97 72.05 -0.28
C GLY A 205 14.88 70.92 -0.79
N GLY A 206 15.28 69.97 0.06
CA GLY A 206 15.83 68.69 -0.37
C GLY A 206 14.77 67.77 -0.98
N GLU A 207 15.18 66.81 -1.81
CA GLU A 207 14.30 65.80 -2.40
C GLU A 207 14.68 64.40 -1.91
N ALA A 208 13.71 63.53 -1.66
CA ALA A 208 13.99 62.13 -1.33
C ALA A 208 12.90 61.22 -1.90
N ASP A 209 13.22 59.96 -2.12
CA ASP A 209 12.30 59.01 -2.70
C ASP A 209 12.53 57.57 -2.23
N LEU A 210 11.47 56.76 -2.34
CA LEU A 210 11.50 55.32 -2.09
C LEU A 210 11.33 54.59 -3.42
N ILE A 211 12.28 53.71 -3.73
CA ILE A 211 12.30 52.95 -4.99
C ILE A 211 12.26 51.46 -4.67
N LEU A 212 11.35 50.72 -5.32
CA LEU A 212 11.32 49.26 -5.24
C LEU A 212 12.42 48.68 -6.13
N THR A 213 13.20 47.74 -5.60
CA THR A 213 14.25 47.07 -6.38
C THR A 213 13.67 46.19 -7.50
N ASN A 214 12.48 45.62 -7.29
CA ASN A 214 11.74 44.86 -8.29
C ASN A 214 10.24 45.20 -8.26
N ALA A 215 9.77 45.98 -9.23
CA ALA A 215 8.36 46.40 -9.30
C ALA A 215 7.39 45.26 -9.68
N GLU A 216 7.87 44.19 -10.33
CA GLU A 216 7.03 43.06 -10.76
C GLU A 216 6.69 42.11 -9.59
N ASP A 217 7.58 42.02 -8.61
CA ASP A 217 7.38 41.19 -7.41
C ASP A 217 7.42 42.03 -6.13
N MET A 218 6.36 42.80 -5.90
CA MET A 218 6.27 43.73 -4.77
C MET A 218 6.39 43.08 -3.39
N LEU A 219 6.06 41.79 -3.24
CA LEU A 219 6.07 41.12 -1.94
C LEU A 219 7.48 40.68 -1.51
N GLU A 220 8.34 40.35 -2.48
CA GLU A 220 9.73 39.94 -2.26
C GLU A 220 10.74 41.03 -2.63
N SER A 221 10.27 42.19 -3.11
CA SER A 221 11.11 43.33 -3.47
C SER A 221 11.73 44.00 -2.25
N GLY A 222 12.98 44.41 -2.38
CA GLY A 222 13.61 45.35 -1.47
C GLY A 222 13.11 46.79 -1.70
N VAL A 223 13.43 47.67 -0.76
CA VAL A 223 13.17 49.11 -0.84
C VAL A 223 14.49 49.87 -0.72
N ASP A 224 14.85 50.63 -1.75
CA ASP A 224 15.99 51.53 -1.75
C ASP A 224 15.54 52.95 -1.39
N ILE A 225 16.32 53.59 -0.51
CA ILE A 225 16.10 54.96 -0.06
C ILE A 225 17.12 55.85 -0.78
N VAL A 226 16.61 56.74 -1.64
CA VAL A 226 17.42 57.75 -2.30
C VAL A 226 17.09 59.13 -1.75
N ALA A 227 18.11 59.94 -1.51
CA ALA A 227 17.94 61.26 -0.94
C ALA A 227 18.93 62.26 -1.56
N GLN A 228 18.47 63.49 -1.67
CA GLN A 228 19.18 64.63 -2.23
C GLN A 228 19.05 65.80 -1.25
N PRO A 229 20.02 65.95 -0.34
CA PRO A 229 20.12 67.13 0.51
C PRO A 229 20.31 68.41 -0.33
N PRO A 230 19.97 69.60 0.20
CA PRO A 230 20.10 70.86 -0.52
C PRO A 230 21.54 71.08 -1.00
N GLY A 231 21.69 71.36 -2.30
CA GLY A 231 22.99 71.59 -2.94
C GLY A 231 23.84 70.34 -3.23
N LYS A 232 23.34 69.12 -2.94
CA LYS A 232 24.00 67.85 -3.29
C LYS A 232 23.27 67.12 -4.42
N LYS A 233 23.91 66.10 -4.99
CA LYS A 233 23.30 65.17 -5.95
C LYS A 233 22.53 64.07 -5.22
N LEU A 234 21.61 63.42 -5.92
CA LEU A 234 20.89 62.25 -5.44
C LEU A 234 21.87 61.10 -5.12
N GLN A 235 21.81 60.60 -3.88
CA GLN A 235 22.70 59.60 -3.34
C GLN A 235 21.91 58.54 -2.56
N ASN A 236 22.48 57.34 -2.45
CA ASN A 236 21.93 56.29 -1.58
C ASN A 236 22.18 56.63 -0.12
N LEU A 237 21.30 56.17 0.77
CA LEU A 237 21.38 56.42 2.21
C LEU A 237 22.77 56.12 2.82
N SER A 238 23.48 55.09 2.34
CA SER A 238 24.81 54.71 2.81
C SER A 238 25.89 55.78 2.58
N GLN A 239 25.70 56.69 1.62
CA GLN A 239 26.66 57.72 1.22
C GLN A 239 26.45 59.08 1.92
N LEU A 240 25.34 59.24 2.66
CA LEU A 240 25.04 60.47 3.40
C LEU A 240 25.94 60.64 4.65
N SER A 241 26.08 61.88 5.13
CA SER A 241 26.77 62.18 6.40
C SER A 241 25.98 61.66 7.62
N GLY A 242 26.61 61.56 8.79
CA GLY A 242 25.97 61.01 10.00
C GLY A 242 24.67 61.73 10.40
N GLY A 243 24.68 63.06 10.46
CA GLY A 243 23.48 63.86 10.78
C GLY A 243 22.40 63.78 9.69
N GLU A 244 22.80 63.81 8.41
CA GLU A 244 21.86 63.66 7.28
C GLU A 244 21.21 62.28 7.28
N LYS A 245 21.95 61.21 7.60
CA LYS A 245 21.40 59.86 7.76
C LYS A 245 20.36 59.81 8.86
N THR A 246 20.65 60.39 10.03
CA THR A 246 19.72 60.40 11.16
C THR A 246 18.45 61.17 10.81
N LEU A 247 18.56 62.37 10.23
CA LEU A 247 17.40 63.17 9.85
C LEU A 247 16.57 62.52 8.73
N THR A 248 17.22 61.84 7.78
CA THR A 248 16.54 61.06 6.73
C THR A 248 15.79 59.87 7.33
N ALA A 249 16.39 59.16 8.29
CA ALA A 249 15.75 58.04 8.98
C ALA A 249 14.56 58.50 9.82
N ILE A 250 14.69 59.62 10.53
CA ILE A 250 13.59 60.27 11.24
C ILE A 250 12.46 60.61 10.27
N ALA A 251 12.75 61.27 9.15
CA ALA A 251 11.75 61.60 8.13
C ALA A 251 10.97 60.37 7.64
N LEU A 252 11.66 59.24 7.41
CA LEU A 252 11.04 57.98 7.02
C LEU A 252 10.18 57.37 8.12
N LEU A 253 10.66 57.37 9.36
CA LEU A 253 9.92 56.85 10.52
C LEU A 253 8.61 57.63 10.73
N PHE A 254 8.68 58.96 10.62
CA PHE A 254 7.51 59.82 10.68
C PHE A 254 6.59 59.63 9.47
N ALA A 255 7.10 59.35 8.27
CA ALA A 255 6.26 59.03 7.12
C ALA A 255 5.43 57.75 7.34
N PHE A 256 6.01 56.71 7.95
CA PHE A 256 5.24 55.53 8.38
C PHE A 256 4.19 55.88 9.43
N PHE A 257 4.57 56.73 10.39
CA PHE A 257 3.66 57.22 11.42
C PHE A 257 2.47 58.02 10.85
N MET A 258 2.67 58.76 9.74
CA MET A 258 1.61 59.48 9.05
C MET A 258 0.55 58.57 8.43
N VAL A 259 0.95 57.40 7.94
CA VAL A 259 0.01 56.46 7.32
C VAL A 259 -0.85 55.77 8.37
N LYS A 260 -0.24 55.39 9.50
CA LYS A 260 -0.95 54.74 10.62
C LYS A 260 -0.61 55.43 11.95
N PRO A 261 -1.30 56.54 12.28
CA PRO A 261 -1.00 57.29 13.49
C PRO A 261 -1.31 56.47 14.74
N SER A 262 -0.35 56.44 15.67
CA SER A 262 -0.54 55.91 17.03
C SER A 262 -1.00 57.03 17.96
N PRO A 263 -1.85 56.74 18.95
CA PRO A 263 -2.22 57.72 19.97
C PRO A 263 -1.01 58.18 20.81
N ILE A 264 0.01 57.33 20.98
CA ILE A 264 1.23 57.64 21.75
C ILE A 264 2.46 57.29 20.91
N CYS A 265 3.45 58.19 20.92
CA CYS A 265 4.77 57.99 20.31
C CYS A 265 5.87 58.30 21.33
N MET A 266 6.79 57.35 21.55
CA MET A 266 7.94 57.53 22.43
C MET A 266 9.21 57.68 21.60
N LEU A 267 10.02 58.70 21.92
CA LEU A 267 11.26 59.02 21.24
C LEU A 267 12.37 59.09 22.29
N ASP A 268 13.36 58.20 22.18
CA ASP A 268 14.49 58.13 23.10
C ASP A 268 15.76 58.64 22.42
N GLU A 269 16.27 59.77 22.88
CA GLU A 269 17.46 60.47 22.38
C GLU A 269 17.52 60.63 20.84
N ALA A 270 16.35 60.78 20.21
CA ALA A 270 16.23 60.89 18.75
C ALA A 270 16.97 62.12 18.18
N ASP A 271 17.25 63.11 19.00
CA ASP A 271 17.91 64.36 18.67
C ASP A 271 19.43 64.38 18.99
N ALA A 272 19.99 63.30 19.55
CA ALA A 272 21.39 63.26 19.99
C ALA A 272 22.42 63.45 18.85
N ALA A 273 22.07 63.01 17.63
CA ALA A 273 22.93 63.13 16.45
C ALA A 273 22.60 64.35 15.57
N LEU A 274 21.67 65.21 16.00
CA LEU A 274 21.23 66.39 15.27
C LEU A 274 22.00 67.63 15.75
N ASP A 275 22.31 68.53 14.82
CA ASP A 275 22.86 69.84 15.15
C ASP A 275 21.74 70.81 15.60
N GLU A 276 22.15 71.96 16.12
CA GLU A 276 21.24 72.93 16.74
C GLU A 276 20.11 73.42 15.81
N ALA A 277 20.38 73.50 14.50
CA ALA A 277 19.40 73.93 13.50
C ALA A 277 18.43 72.80 13.15
N ASN A 278 18.91 71.56 12.98
CA ASN A 278 18.05 70.42 12.67
C ASN A 278 17.17 70.01 13.86
N VAL A 279 17.62 70.25 15.10
CA VAL A 279 16.80 70.06 16.31
C VAL A 279 15.58 70.98 16.29
N GLU A 280 15.73 72.26 15.92
CA GLU A 280 14.58 73.19 15.82
C GLU A 280 13.56 72.74 14.77
N ARG A 281 14.03 72.24 13.62
CA ARG A 281 13.17 71.70 12.56
C ARG A 281 12.43 70.45 13.02
N PHE A 282 13.15 69.53 13.67
CA PHE A 282 12.58 68.31 14.25
C PHE A 282 11.48 68.63 15.27
N VAL A 283 11.76 69.54 16.21
CA VAL A 283 10.82 69.98 17.24
C VAL A 283 9.59 70.66 16.63
N SER A 284 9.77 71.50 15.61
CA SER A 284 8.67 72.18 14.92
C SER A 284 7.74 71.18 14.24
N MET A 285 8.32 70.18 13.57
CA MET A 285 7.58 69.06 12.99
C MET A 285 6.77 68.29 14.05
N LEU A 286 7.38 67.96 15.20
CA LEU A 286 6.67 67.27 16.31
C LEU A 286 5.46 68.04 16.82
N ARG A 287 5.56 69.37 16.92
CA ARG A 287 4.45 70.23 17.34
C ARG A 287 3.30 70.20 16.35
N GLU A 288 3.58 70.26 15.06
CA GLU A 288 2.56 70.14 14.02
C GLU A 288 1.87 68.78 14.05
N PHE A 289 2.63 67.72 14.33
CA PHE A 289 2.07 66.37 14.51
C PHE A 289 1.21 66.26 15.75
N GLY A 290 1.67 66.78 16.89
CA GLY A 290 0.95 66.75 18.15
C GLY A 290 -0.36 67.56 18.08
N ALA A 291 -0.38 68.65 17.32
CA ALA A 291 -1.58 69.47 17.10
C ALA A 291 -2.58 68.87 16.10
N GLY A 292 -2.23 67.76 15.42
CA GLY A 292 -3.07 67.15 14.39
C GLY A 292 -3.14 67.95 13.08
N THR A 293 -2.19 68.88 12.85
CA THR A 293 -2.16 69.78 11.69
C THR A 293 -1.13 69.37 10.63
N ALA A 294 -0.18 68.48 10.97
CA ALA A 294 0.88 68.05 10.06
C ALA A 294 0.35 67.36 8.78
N GLY A 295 0.61 67.99 7.62
CA GLY A 295 0.39 67.40 6.29
C GLY A 295 -1.07 67.30 5.83
N ASN A 296 -2.01 68.01 6.45
CA ASN A 296 -3.41 68.03 6.02
C ASN A 296 -3.59 69.01 4.84
N PRO A 297 -4.18 68.60 3.71
CA PRO A 297 -4.68 69.56 2.73
C PRO A 297 -5.81 70.38 3.35
N GLU A 298 -5.92 71.66 2.96
CA GLU A 298 -7.00 72.55 3.41
C GLU A 298 -8.37 71.86 3.26
N GLY A 299 -9.06 71.63 4.39
CA GLY A 299 -10.43 71.09 4.42
C GLY A 299 -10.61 69.62 4.83
N ALA A 300 -9.55 68.87 5.16
CA ALA A 300 -9.67 67.52 5.71
C ALA A 300 -9.98 67.51 7.23
N PRO A 301 -10.74 66.53 7.77
CA PRO A 301 -11.05 66.45 9.19
C PRO A 301 -9.77 66.38 10.03
N ALA A 302 -9.75 67.10 11.16
CA ALA A 302 -8.65 67.10 12.10
C ALA A 302 -8.38 65.66 12.58
N ARG A 303 -7.13 65.19 12.43
CA ARG A 303 -6.70 63.89 12.96
C ARG A 303 -6.71 63.94 14.49
N ALA A 304 -6.87 62.78 15.12
CA ALA A 304 -6.64 62.64 16.55
C ALA A 304 -5.19 63.06 16.87
N ALA A 305 -5.03 63.96 17.84
CA ALA A 305 -3.73 64.40 18.31
C ALA A 305 -2.91 63.21 18.82
N THR A 306 -1.65 63.09 18.39
CA THR A 306 -0.70 62.12 18.94
C THR A 306 0.00 62.72 20.15
N GLN A 307 0.06 61.99 21.24
CA GLN A 307 0.87 62.34 22.39
C GLN A 307 2.33 61.91 22.18
N PHE A 308 3.25 62.86 22.24
CA PHE A 308 4.69 62.60 22.16
C PHE A 308 5.32 62.55 23.55
N LEU A 309 6.08 61.49 23.83
CA LEU A 309 6.92 61.33 25.01
C LEU A 309 8.37 61.32 24.54
N ILE A 310 9.14 62.34 24.92
CA ILE A 310 10.50 62.53 24.43
C ILE A 310 11.47 62.43 25.60
N VAL A 311 12.43 61.53 25.51
CA VAL A 311 13.59 61.46 26.40
C VAL A 311 14.74 62.13 25.66
N SER A 312 15.26 63.22 26.22
CA SER A 312 16.35 63.99 25.63
C SER A 312 17.09 64.78 26.70
N HIS A 313 18.36 65.06 26.45
CA HIS A 313 19.17 66.02 27.21
C HIS A 313 19.37 67.36 26.47
N ASN A 314 18.78 67.52 25.28
CA ASN A 314 18.90 68.71 24.46
C ASN A 314 17.96 69.83 24.96
N LYS A 315 18.56 70.98 25.30
CA LYS A 315 17.84 72.14 25.85
C LYS A 315 16.75 72.66 24.92
N LYS A 316 16.97 72.68 23.60
CA LYS A 316 15.97 73.17 22.63
C LYS A 316 14.76 72.27 22.55
N THR A 317 14.96 70.96 22.63
CA THR A 317 13.88 69.98 22.68
C THR A 317 13.07 70.13 23.96
N MET A 318 13.74 70.28 25.10
CA MET A 318 13.10 70.52 26.41
C MET A 318 12.26 71.80 26.43
N GLU A 319 12.80 72.92 25.94
CA GLU A 319 12.11 74.21 25.86
C GLU A 319 10.83 74.15 25.04
N ALA A 320 10.73 73.17 24.14
CA ALA A 320 9.62 73.06 23.25
C ALA A 320 8.45 72.20 23.75
N CYS A 321 8.67 71.39 24.79
CA CYS A 321 7.70 70.50 25.41
C CYS A 321 6.68 71.28 26.26
N ASP A 322 5.46 70.75 26.36
CA ASP A 322 4.41 71.33 27.21
C ASP A 322 4.60 70.96 28.70
N ALA A 323 5.23 69.82 28.99
CA ALA A 323 5.62 69.37 30.33
C ALA A 323 6.96 68.62 30.28
N ILE A 324 7.75 68.74 31.35
CA ILE A 324 9.00 68.00 31.54
C ILE A 324 8.90 67.16 32.81
N TYR A 325 9.26 65.89 32.69
CA TYR A 325 9.45 64.98 33.81
C TYR A 325 10.95 64.74 33.98
N GLY A 326 11.54 65.29 35.04
CA GLY A 326 12.93 65.08 35.41
C GLY A 326 13.06 63.84 36.29
N VAL A 327 14.06 63.00 36.00
CA VAL A 327 14.45 61.88 36.85
C VAL A 327 15.69 62.28 37.64
N THR A 328 15.60 62.20 38.96
CA THR A 328 16.73 62.46 39.88
C THR A 328 17.03 61.21 40.71
N MET A 329 18.27 61.09 41.18
CA MET A 329 18.69 60.04 42.10
C MET A 329 19.29 60.72 43.33
N GLU A 330 18.48 60.93 44.36
CA GLU A 330 18.95 61.49 45.64
C GLU A 330 19.72 60.43 46.44
N GLU A 331 19.30 59.17 46.36
CA GLU A 331 19.96 58.01 46.95
C GLU A 331 20.44 57.05 45.84
N SER A 332 21.59 56.41 46.05
CA SER A 332 22.17 55.49 45.08
C SER A 332 21.23 54.31 44.79
N GLY A 333 20.71 54.25 43.56
CA GLY A 333 19.84 53.16 43.09
C GLY A 333 18.34 53.40 43.31
N VAL A 334 17.93 54.55 43.85
CA VAL A 334 16.52 54.95 43.97
C VAL A 334 16.26 56.18 43.10
N THR A 335 15.48 55.99 42.03
CA THR A 335 15.05 57.08 41.16
C THR A 335 13.79 57.74 41.69
N GLN A 336 13.78 59.07 41.73
CA GLN A 336 12.59 59.88 42.01
C GLN A 336 12.24 60.71 40.78
N MET A 337 10.94 60.89 40.53
CA MET A 337 10.44 61.72 39.44
C MET A 337 9.96 63.07 39.96
N VAL A 338 10.42 64.13 39.30
CA VAL A 338 9.99 65.51 39.51
C VAL A 338 9.33 65.99 38.22
N SER A 339 8.21 66.70 38.32
CA SER A 339 7.50 67.23 37.15
C SER A 339 7.47 68.75 37.14
N VAL A 340 7.53 69.34 35.94
CA VAL A 340 7.39 70.78 35.69
C VAL A 340 6.51 70.96 34.45
N GLU A 341 5.39 71.67 34.59
CA GLU A 341 4.51 72.03 33.45
C GLU A 341 4.82 73.45 32.94
N PHE A 342 4.94 73.60 31.61
CA PHE A 342 5.20 74.88 30.96
C PHE A 342 3.88 75.47 30.45
N ARG A 343 3.21 76.31 31.26
CA ARG A 343 1.99 77.00 30.84
C ARG A 343 2.29 78.05 29.77
N LYS A 344 1.65 77.93 28.60
CA LYS A 344 1.60 78.99 27.59
C LYS A 344 0.71 80.15 28.05
N GLY A 345 1.32 81.13 28.73
CA GLY A 345 0.70 82.41 29.08
C GLY A 345 0.80 82.78 30.56
N GLY A 346 1.83 83.56 30.89
CA GLY A 346 1.87 84.47 32.04
C GLY A 346 1.69 83.88 33.44
N ASP A 347 2.71 83.21 33.98
CA ASP A 347 3.34 83.54 35.27
C ASP A 347 4.54 82.58 35.46
N GLN A 348 5.74 83.12 35.66
CA GLN A 348 6.94 82.31 35.85
C GLN A 348 7.03 81.85 37.30
N ARG A 349 6.44 80.70 37.63
CA ARG A 349 6.86 79.91 38.80
C ARG A 349 6.90 78.42 38.45
N PRO A 350 8.06 77.75 38.56
CA PRO A 350 8.12 76.30 38.49
C PRO A 350 7.48 75.75 39.76
N ALA A 351 6.30 75.15 39.65
CA ALA A 351 5.74 74.33 40.71
C ALA A 351 6.23 72.90 40.49
N ALA A 352 7.34 72.53 41.15
CA ALA A 352 7.78 71.16 41.24
C ALA A 352 6.89 70.43 42.26
N ALA A 353 6.07 69.48 41.81
CA ALA A 353 5.26 68.62 42.68
C ALA A 353 5.71 67.15 42.53
N PRO A 354 5.92 66.40 43.63
CA PRO A 354 6.17 64.96 43.58
C PRO A 354 4.93 64.21 43.08
N LEU A 355 5.10 63.26 42.16
CA LEU A 355 4.01 62.46 41.57
C LEU A 355 3.39 61.41 42.53
N ALA A 356 3.86 61.31 43.76
CA ALA A 356 3.48 60.26 44.71
C ALA A 356 1.98 60.27 45.09
N ASP A 357 1.29 61.41 45.00
CA ASP A 357 -0.10 61.56 45.46
C ASP A 357 -1.19 61.08 44.46
N ALA A 358 -0.84 60.74 43.21
CA ALA A 358 -1.84 60.38 42.19
C ALA A 358 -2.24 58.88 42.20
N ALA A 359 -1.39 58.00 42.75
CA ALA A 359 -1.63 56.56 42.74
C ALA A 359 -2.66 56.12 43.81
N GLU A 360 -2.77 56.83 44.94
CA GLU A 360 -3.68 56.47 46.04
C GLU A 360 -5.16 56.75 45.74
N GLN A 361 -5.47 57.68 44.82
CA GLN A 361 -6.87 58.02 44.50
C GLN A 361 -7.55 57.03 43.55
N SER A 362 -6.80 56.15 42.86
CA SER A 362 -7.37 55.17 41.93
C SER A 362 -7.77 53.85 42.58
N GLN A 363 -7.25 53.54 43.78
CA GLN A 363 -7.54 52.29 44.49
C GLN A 363 -8.84 52.31 45.31
N ASN A 364 -9.51 53.46 45.44
CA ASN A 364 -10.67 53.62 46.34
C ASN A 364 -12.05 53.69 45.65
N ARG A 365 -12.17 53.19 44.41
CA ARG A 365 -13.47 52.98 43.76
C ARG A 365 -13.83 51.48 43.75
N GLU A 366 -14.51 51.04 44.80
CA GLU A 366 -15.26 49.77 44.79
C GLU A 366 -16.36 49.82 43.72
N PRO A 367 -16.62 48.72 42.98
CA PRO A 367 -17.79 48.64 42.11
C PRO A 367 -19.03 48.31 42.96
N ALA A 368 -19.98 49.25 42.99
CA ALA A 368 -21.33 48.97 43.48
C ALA A 368 -21.96 47.88 42.60
N GLY A 369 -22.38 46.78 43.24
CA GLY A 369 -23.04 45.67 42.57
C GLY A 369 -24.46 46.03 42.11
N GLU A 370 -24.80 45.56 40.92
CA GLU A 370 -26.19 45.32 40.52
C GLU A 370 -26.29 43.88 40.02
N ALA A 371 -26.95 43.07 40.84
CA ALA A 371 -27.60 41.84 40.41
C ALA A 371 -29.06 42.17 40.11
N SER A 372 -29.55 41.87 38.90
CA SER A 372 -30.96 41.54 38.65
C SER A 372 -31.21 41.22 37.16
N GLN A 373 -31.41 39.92 36.89
CA GLN A 373 -32.45 39.31 36.05
C GLN A 373 -32.73 39.85 34.63
N GLY A 374 -32.57 38.95 33.65
CA GLY A 374 -33.04 39.08 32.27
C GLY A 374 -32.34 38.10 31.35
#